data_AF-A0A940F897-F1
#
_entry.id   AF-A0A940F897-F1
#
_cell.length_a   1.000
_cell.length_b   1.000
_cell.length_c   1.000
_cell.angle_alpha   90.00
_cell.angle_beta   90.00
_cell.angle_gamma   90.00
#
_symmetry.space_group_name_H-M   'P 1'
#
loop_
_entity.id
_entity.type
_entity.pdbx_description
1 polymer ?
#
loop_
_entity_poly.entity_id
_entity_poly.type
_entity_poly.pdbx_seq_one_letter_code
_entity_poly.pdbx_strand_id
1 'polypeptide(L)'
;MAPAVARQRLLALLVGLACVALLSVLVERRAGDDGSGEAQLTASATLVGNPATRLVPASTEYGAPTVRPLPPESRIVGFAGAPQSPELGILGDIGLERGADRLAIQSRPYQRKTRPVTRIFDLIATVADAHEGRSGLYRTRQKPATIERWLRAARRNDALLMLDIQPGGSNFVDETRALYRWLKEPDVHLALDPEWRMRPGVAPGSEIGYVSHGELQVTLDRVAGLIKRAQLPPKLVVVHRFTDGMIKDLAKVKVPKGIIGVISIDGVGVKAEKIATYKRIAPHLPKPWRPGFKLFFQEDAAAGGLMSGKQVMALQPRPSVVLYE
;
A
#
# COMPACT_ATOMS: atom_id res chain seq x y z
N MET A 1 -10.47 -11.05 -24.21
CA MET A 1 -10.31 -11.67 -22.88
C MET A 1 -10.49 -10.68 -21.71
N ALA A 2 -11.14 -9.52 -21.91
CA ALA A 2 -11.38 -8.50 -20.88
C ALA A 2 -12.62 -8.67 -19.94
N PRO A 3 -13.65 -9.51 -20.20
CA PRO A 3 -14.88 -9.47 -19.38
C PRO A 3 -14.79 -10.18 -18.02
N ALA A 4 -13.69 -10.89 -17.72
CA ALA A 4 -13.56 -11.68 -16.48
C ALA A 4 -13.13 -10.85 -15.26
N VAL A 5 -12.27 -9.84 -15.45
CA VAL A 5 -11.72 -9.02 -14.35
C VAL A 5 -12.78 -8.09 -13.75
N ALA A 6 -13.64 -7.51 -14.60
CA ALA A 6 -14.77 -6.68 -14.17
C ALA A 6 -15.78 -7.45 -13.30
N ARG A 7 -15.98 -8.75 -13.57
CA ARG A 7 -16.86 -9.61 -12.75
C ARG A 7 -16.25 -9.91 -11.38
N GLN A 8 -14.92 -10.00 -11.26
CA GLN A 8 -14.24 -10.33 -10.00
C GLN A 8 -14.34 -9.22 -8.95
N ARG A 9 -14.25 -7.94 -9.36
CA ARG A 9 -14.46 -6.80 -8.44
C ARG A 9 -15.93 -6.59 -8.08
N LEU A 10 -16.83 -6.85 -9.02
CA LEU A 10 -18.27 -6.78 -8.78
C LEU A 10 -18.75 -7.88 -7.82
N LEU A 11 -18.14 -9.08 -7.86
CA LEU A 11 -18.40 -10.16 -6.90
C LEU A 11 -17.85 -9.86 -5.49
N ALA A 12 -16.66 -9.24 -5.40
CA ALA A 12 -16.14 -8.75 -4.11
C ALA A 12 -17.03 -7.65 -3.49
N LEU A 13 -17.62 -6.79 -4.33
CA LEU A 13 -18.65 -5.80 -3.94
C LEU A 13 -19.90 -6.45 -3.31
N LEU A 14 -20.35 -7.59 -3.83
CA LEU A 14 -21.56 -8.28 -3.34
C LEU A 14 -21.33 -9.01 -2.01
N VAL A 15 -20.15 -9.58 -1.78
CA VAL A 15 -19.81 -10.24 -0.51
C VAL A 15 -19.62 -9.22 0.62
N GLY A 16 -19.12 -8.01 0.33
CA GLY A 16 -18.96 -6.94 1.33
C GLY A 16 -20.28 -6.40 1.90
N LEU A 17 -21.33 -6.32 1.07
CA LEU A 17 -22.65 -5.81 1.47
C LEU A 17 -23.42 -6.76 2.42
N ALA A 18 -23.21 -8.07 2.31
CA ALA A 18 -23.95 -9.05 3.11
C ALA A 18 -23.47 -9.15 4.57
N CYS A 19 -22.21 -8.80 4.87
CA CYS A 19 -21.63 -8.99 6.20
C CYS A 19 -21.88 -7.84 7.20
N VAL A 20 -22.45 -6.71 6.77
CA VAL A 20 -22.64 -5.52 7.64
C VAL A 20 -24.05 -5.43 8.25
N ALA A 21 -24.99 -6.31 7.85
CA ALA A 21 -26.39 -6.21 8.26
C ALA A 21 -26.75 -6.87 9.61
N LEU A 22 -25.80 -7.42 10.37
CA LEU A 22 -26.10 -8.07 11.66
C LEU A 22 -25.05 -7.70 12.70
N LEU A 23 -25.33 -6.67 13.50
CA LEU A 23 -25.11 -6.60 14.96
C LEU A 23 -25.25 -5.16 15.47
N SER A 24 -26.36 -4.88 16.14
CA SER A 24 -26.53 -3.70 17.01
C SER A 24 -27.39 -4.06 18.22
N VAL A 25 -27.16 -3.35 19.34
CA VAL A 25 -27.90 -3.27 20.65
C VAL A 25 -27.32 -4.18 21.76
N LEU A 26 -26.96 -3.82 23.02
CA LEU A 26 -27.00 -2.66 23.97
C LEU A 26 -25.87 -2.88 25.06
N VAL A 27 -25.03 -1.91 25.51
CA VAL A 27 -25.07 -1.02 26.72
C VAL A 27 -25.23 -1.79 28.07
N GLU A 28 -24.44 -1.65 29.17
CA GLU A 28 -24.11 -0.45 29.99
C GLU A 28 -23.00 -0.65 31.09
N ARG A 29 -22.26 0.45 31.37
CA ARG A 29 -21.52 0.98 32.56
C ARG A 29 -20.98 0.12 33.74
N ARG A 30 -19.76 0.47 34.18
CA ARG A 30 -19.48 1.02 35.54
C ARG A 30 -18.14 1.77 35.65
N ALA A 31 -18.11 2.74 36.58
CA ALA A 31 -17.04 3.68 36.90
C ALA A 31 -16.07 3.16 37.99
N GLY A 32 -14.91 3.81 38.11
CA GLY A 32 -13.96 3.67 39.22
C GLY A 32 -12.81 4.68 39.08
N ASP A 33 -12.54 5.41 40.16
CA ASP A 33 -11.78 6.66 40.31
C ASP A 33 -10.32 6.45 40.76
N ASP A 34 -9.59 7.58 40.87
CA ASP A 34 -8.33 7.85 41.60
C ASP A 34 -7.01 7.40 40.95
N GLY A 35 -5.92 8.16 40.88
CA GLY A 35 -5.57 9.48 41.43
C GLY A 35 -4.03 9.65 41.38
N SER A 36 -3.55 10.91 41.28
CA SER A 36 -2.14 11.39 41.42
C SER A 36 -1.11 10.88 40.39
N GLY A 37 -0.16 11.63 39.80
CA GLY A 37 0.41 12.94 40.09
C GLY A 37 1.94 12.77 40.13
N GLU A 38 2.69 13.22 39.11
CA GLU A 38 4.03 13.84 39.25
C GLU A 38 4.73 14.23 37.91
N ALA A 39 5.27 15.46 37.94
CA ALA A 39 6.54 15.95 37.41
C ALA A 39 6.95 15.77 35.92
N GLN A 40 6.76 16.87 35.19
CA GLN A 40 7.65 17.51 34.21
C GLN A 40 9.11 17.03 34.16
N LEU A 41 9.60 16.70 32.95
CA LEU A 41 10.98 16.93 32.52
C LEU A 41 11.00 17.26 31.02
N THR A 42 11.26 18.53 30.73
CA THR A 42 11.58 19.09 29.42
C THR A 42 13.00 18.69 29.00
N ALA A 43 13.15 18.10 27.82
CA ALA A 43 14.44 17.99 27.15
C ALA A 43 14.28 18.26 25.65
N SER A 44 14.57 19.51 25.27
CA SER A 44 14.89 19.89 23.90
C SER A 44 16.19 19.20 23.49
N ALA A 45 16.15 18.37 22.44
CA ALA A 45 17.35 17.84 21.80
C ALA A 45 17.44 18.38 20.37
N THR A 46 18.35 19.35 20.25
CA THR A 46 18.83 20.00 19.03
C THR A 46 19.40 18.99 18.04
N LEU A 47 19.17 19.28 16.76
CA LEU A 47 19.76 18.65 15.58
C LEU A 47 21.28 18.42 15.72
N VAL A 48 21.70 17.16 15.61
CA VAL A 48 23.08 16.81 15.19
C VAL A 48 22.96 15.75 14.10
N GLY A 49 23.33 16.14 12.87
CA GLY A 49 23.42 15.25 11.73
C GLY A 49 24.44 14.15 11.98
N ASN A 50 24.13 12.93 11.52
CA ASN A 50 25.06 11.81 11.51
C ASN A 50 25.31 11.37 10.06
N PRO A 51 26.49 10.83 9.76
CA PRO A 51 27.26 11.10 8.56
C PRO A 51 26.76 10.23 7.40
N ALA A 52 27.10 10.65 6.18
CA ALA A 52 26.78 9.99 4.94
C ALA A 52 26.99 8.47 5.02
N THR A 53 25.89 7.71 5.14
CA THR A 53 25.86 6.31 4.74
C THR A 53 26.32 6.29 3.29
N ARG A 54 27.48 5.71 3.01
CA ARG A 54 27.96 5.47 1.66
C ARG A 54 26.98 4.49 1.02
N LEU A 55 25.93 5.01 0.38
CA LEU A 55 24.99 4.24 -0.39
C LEU A 55 25.78 3.49 -1.45
N VAL A 56 25.52 2.20 -1.62
CA VAL A 56 25.98 1.49 -2.82
C VAL A 56 25.52 2.31 -4.02
N PRO A 57 26.41 2.64 -4.99
CA PRO A 57 25.99 3.37 -6.17
C PRO A 57 24.92 2.52 -6.84
N ALA A 58 23.69 3.01 -6.76
CA ALA A 58 22.56 2.36 -7.37
C ALA A 58 22.79 2.22 -8.88
N SER A 59 22.20 1.20 -9.47
CA SER A 59 22.40 0.94 -10.88
C SER A 59 21.95 2.14 -11.70
N THR A 60 22.86 2.70 -12.49
CA THR A 60 22.52 3.70 -13.50
C THR A 60 21.85 3.07 -14.73
N GLU A 61 21.71 1.74 -14.77
CA GLU A 61 21.05 0.96 -15.83
C GLU A 61 19.63 1.47 -16.12
N TYR A 62 18.95 2.03 -15.12
CA TYR A 62 17.59 2.57 -15.26
C TYR A 62 17.53 4.11 -15.13
N GLY A 63 18.67 4.80 -15.24
CA GLY A 63 18.83 6.23 -14.96
C GLY A 63 19.26 6.52 -13.53
N ALA A 64 19.56 7.78 -13.20
CA ALA A 64 19.91 8.16 -11.83
C ALA A 64 18.71 7.93 -10.89
N PRO A 65 18.88 7.26 -9.74
CA PRO A 65 17.78 7.03 -8.82
C PRO A 65 17.31 8.31 -8.15
N THR A 66 16.01 8.35 -7.89
CA THR A 66 15.38 9.49 -7.24
C THR A 66 15.19 9.20 -5.75
N VAL A 67 16.17 9.54 -4.92
CA VAL A 67 15.99 9.45 -3.45
C VAL A 67 15.04 10.58 -3.01
N ARG A 68 13.82 10.20 -2.60
CA ARG A 68 12.80 11.14 -2.14
C ARG A 68 12.51 10.94 -0.65
N PRO A 69 12.07 11.99 0.06
CA PRO A 69 11.62 11.82 1.44
C PRO A 69 10.41 10.88 1.48
N LEU A 70 10.36 10.01 2.49
CA LEU A 70 9.24 9.12 2.79
C LEU A 70 8.44 9.70 3.98
N PRO A 71 7.33 9.08 4.40
CA PRO A 71 6.69 9.47 5.65
C PRO A 71 7.61 9.26 6.88
N PRO A 72 7.62 10.19 7.85
CA PRO A 72 6.68 11.32 8.01
C PRO A 72 7.07 12.60 7.26
N GLU A 73 8.28 12.70 6.70
CA GLU A 73 8.81 13.91 6.07
C GLU A 73 8.01 14.33 4.83
N SER A 74 7.45 13.36 4.10
CA SER A 74 6.54 13.59 2.98
C SER A 74 5.19 12.90 3.16
N ARG A 75 4.24 13.25 2.28
CA ARG A 75 3.06 12.43 2.00
C ARG A 75 3.26 11.75 0.65
N ILE A 76 3.00 10.46 0.60
CA ILE A 76 3.01 9.73 -0.68
C ILE A 76 1.65 9.91 -1.35
N VAL A 77 1.65 10.26 -2.63
CA VAL A 77 0.46 10.20 -3.49
C VAL A 77 0.81 9.37 -4.71
N GLY A 78 0.03 8.33 -4.99
CA GLY A 78 0.38 7.37 -6.03
C GLY A 78 -0.78 6.98 -6.92
N PHE A 79 -0.43 6.53 -8.12
CA PHE A 79 -1.34 5.91 -9.07
C PHE A 79 -0.94 4.45 -9.29
N ALA A 80 -1.93 3.56 -9.23
CA ALA A 80 -1.77 2.14 -9.51
C ALA A 80 -1.97 1.82 -10.99
N GLY A 81 -1.45 0.68 -11.42
CA GLY A 81 -1.70 0.16 -12.76
C GLY A 81 -1.01 -1.16 -13.06
N ALA A 82 -1.54 -1.85 -14.06
CA ALA A 82 -0.87 -2.94 -14.75
C ALA A 82 -1.06 -2.78 -16.27
N PRO A 83 -0.01 -2.89 -17.09
CA PRO A 83 -0.09 -2.52 -18.51
C PRO A 83 -0.99 -3.43 -19.36
N GLN A 84 -1.40 -4.59 -18.83
CA GLN A 84 -2.22 -5.55 -19.55
C GLN A 84 -3.73 -5.30 -19.45
N SER A 85 -4.19 -4.40 -18.57
CA SER A 85 -5.62 -4.16 -18.36
C SER A 85 -5.88 -2.77 -17.78
N PRO A 86 -6.78 -1.97 -18.40
CA PRO A 86 -7.20 -0.67 -17.86
C PRO A 86 -7.97 -0.80 -16.53
N GLU A 87 -8.56 -1.97 -16.26
CA GLU A 87 -9.27 -2.28 -15.02
C GLU A 87 -8.33 -2.49 -13.81
N LEU A 88 -7.02 -2.61 -14.05
CA LEU A 88 -6.00 -2.79 -13.01
C LEU A 88 -5.34 -1.48 -12.59
N GLY A 89 -5.96 -0.34 -12.90
CA GLY A 89 -5.59 0.98 -12.42
C GLY A 89 -5.20 1.96 -13.52
N ILE A 90 -5.32 3.24 -13.19
CA ILE A 90 -5.16 4.37 -14.11
C ILE A 90 -3.87 4.37 -14.93
N LEU A 91 -2.73 3.89 -14.39
CA LEU A 91 -1.48 3.82 -15.17
C LEU A 91 -1.50 2.71 -16.23
N GLY A 92 -2.34 1.69 -16.06
CA GLY A 92 -2.65 0.69 -17.09
C GLY A 92 -3.62 1.22 -18.16
N ASP A 93 -4.53 2.11 -17.77
CA ASP A 93 -5.52 2.74 -18.65
C ASP A 93 -4.91 3.83 -19.56
N ILE A 94 -4.38 4.91 -18.96
CA ILE A 94 -3.91 6.08 -19.73
C ILE A 94 -2.41 6.05 -20.05
N GLY A 95 -1.69 5.04 -19.54
CA GLY A 95 -0.24 4.88 -19.71
C GLY A 95 0.61 5.76 -18.78
N LEU A 96 1.91 5.47 -18.74
CA LEU A 96 2.84 6.03 -17.75
C LEU A 96 3.03 7.54 -17.85
N GLU A 97 3.24 8.09 -19.06
CA GLU A 97 3.57 9.52 -19.21
C GLU A 97 2.35 10.41 -18.95
N ARG A 98 1.19 10.09 -19.54
CA ARG A 98 -0.07 10.78 -19.21
C ARG A 98 -0.47 10.59 -17.75
N GLY A 99 -0.18 9.40 -17.22
CA GLY A 99 -0.32 9.07 -15.80
C GLY A 99 0.51 9.98 -14.91
N ALA A 100 1.75 10.26 -15.29
CA ALA A 100 2.65 11.16 -14.58
C ALA A 100 2.09 12.59 -14.50
N ASP A 101 1.67 13.14 -15.65
CA ASP A 101 1.07 14.47 -15.74
C ASP A 101 -0.19 14.59 -14.87
N ARG A 102 -1.06 13.58 -14.96
CA ARG A 102 -2.29 13.54 -14.17
C ARG A 102 -1.99 13.36 -12.68
N LEU A 103 -1.01 12.54 -12.30
CA LEU A 103 -0.58 12.37 -10.91
C LEU A 103 -0.02 13.67 -10.34
N ALA A 104 0.69 14.46 -11.14
CA ALA A 104 1.19 15.77 -10.72
C ALA A 104 0.06 16.73 -10.35
N ILE A 105 -1.04 16.73 -11.12
CA ILE A 105 -2.25 17.49 -10.84
C ILE A 105 -2.97 16.93 -9.61
N GLN A 106 -3.19 15.62 -9.57
CA GLN A 106 -3.88 14.93 -8.48
C GLN A 106 -3.19 15.13 -7.11
N SER A 107 -1.88 15.30 -7.12
CA SER A 107 -1.07 15.52 -5.92
C SER A 107 -1.24 16.91 -5.29
N ARG A 108 -1.71 17.92 -6.04
CA ARG A 108 -1.76 19.32 -5.58
C ARG A 108 -2.53 19.52 -4.26
N PRO A 109 -3.73 18.93 -4.04
CA PRO A 109 -4.47 19.09 -2.79
C PRO A 109 -3.75 18.56 -1.56
N TYR A 110 -2.78 17.67 -1.74
CA TYR A 110 -2.02 17.00 -0.68
C TYR A 110 -0.76 17.75 -0.27
N GLN A 111 -0.27 18.68 -1.10
CA GLN A 111 0.96 19.44 -0.90
C GLN A 111 0.85 20.39 0.30
N ARG A 112 1.84 20.37 1.20
CA ARG A 112 1.99 21.38 2.27
C ARG A 112 3.45 21.82 2.34
N LYS A 113 3.69 23.08 2.72
CA LYS A 113 5.06 23.61 2.89
C LYS A 113 5.87 22.77 3.89
N THR A 114 5.24 22.35 4.98
CA THR A 114 5.86 21.55 6.05
C THR A 114 5.90 20.05 5.78
N ARG A 115 5.18 19.57 4.75
CA ARG A 115 5.11 18.16 4.39
C ARG A 115 4.83 18.04 2.89
N PRO A 116 5.87 18.05 2.04
CA PRO A 116 5.71 17.96 0.60
C PRO A 116 5.14 16.61 0.16
N VAL A 117 4.71 16.54 -1.10
CA VAL A 117 4.32 15.29 -1.73
C VAL A 117 5.50 14.62 -2.40
N THR A 118 5.62 13.32 -2.18
CA THR A 118 6.42 12.41 -3.00
C THR A 118 5.46 11.57 -3.84
N ARG A 119 5.67 11.55 -5.16
CA ARG A 119 4.82 10.78 -6.09
C ARG A 119 5.34 9.36 -6.20
N ILE A 120 4.44 8.42 -6.45
CA ILE A 120 4.81 7.01 -6.66
C ILE A 120 3.97 6.39 -7.78
N PHE A 121 4.61 5.63 -8.64
CA PHE A 121 3.93 4.72 -9.56
C PHE A 121 3.83 3.36 -8.89
N ASP A 122 2.62 2.84 -8.78
CA ASP A 122 2.33 1.58 -8.13
C ASP A 122 2.05 0.52 -9.19
N LEU A 123 3.07 -0.26 -9.53
CA LEU A 123 2.96 -1.33 -10.52
C LEU A 123 2.48 -2.60 -9.84
N ILE A 124 1.33 -3.13 -10.26
CA ILE A 124 0.90 -4.50 -9.90
C ILE A 124 1.86 -5.47 -10.59
N ALA A 125 2.93 -5.81 -9.88
CA ALA A 125 4.08 -6.57 -10.35
C ALA A 125 3.80 -8.08 -10.32
N THR A 126 2.92 -8.50 -9.42
CA THR A 126 2.31 -9.82 -9.42
C THR A 126 0.80 -9.64 -9.41
N VAL A 127 0.11 -10.22 -10.38
CA VAL A 127 -1.31 -10.01 -10.63
C VAL A 127 -2.02 -11.32 -10.30
N ALA A 128 -3.09 -11.26 -9.52
CA ALA A 128 -3.93 -12.42 -9.28
C ALA A 128 -4.83 -12.66 -10.49
N ASP A 129 -4.84 -13.91 -10.97
CA ASP A 129 -5.57 -14.31 -12.16
C ASP A 129 -6.84 -15.09 -11.77
N ALA A 130 -7.94 -14.91 -12.50
CA ALA A 130 -9.15 -15.71 -12.35
C ALA A 130 -8.93 -17.21 -12.64
N HIS A 131 -7.90 -17.52 -13.42
CA HIS A 131 -7.60 -18.85 -13.89
C HIS A 131 -6.21 -19.29 -13.42
N GLU A 132 -6.07 -20.57 -13.13
CA GLU A 132 -4.93 -21.17 -12.44
C GLU A 132 -3.58 -21.00 -13.18
N GLY A 133 -3.63 -20.79 -14.50
CA GLY A 133 -2.45 -20.67 -15.34
C GLY A 133 -1.57 -21.92 -15.31
N ARG A 134 -0.36 -21.84 -15.85
CA ARG A 134 0.56 -23.00 -15.89
C ARG A 134 1.17 -23.39 -14.53
N SER A 135 1.16 -22.46 -13.58
CA SER A 135 1.86 -22.65 -12.31
C SER A 135 1.02 -23.28 -11.21
N GLY A 136 -0.30 -23.40 -11.38
CA GLY A 136 -1.18 -23.82 -10.29
C GLY A 136 -1.55 -22.69 -9.31
N LEU A 137 -0.94 -21.49 -9.47
CA LEU A 137 -0.93 -20.47 -8.43
C LEU A 137 -1.87 -19.29 -8.69
N TYR A 138 -2.68 -19.32 -9.75
CA TYR A 138 -3.63 -18.24 -10.06
C TYR A 138 -2.98 -16.84 -10.06
N ARG A 139 -1.77 -16.74 -10.62
CA ARG A 139 -1.03 -15.48 -10.66
C ARG A 139 -0.08 -15.37 -11.84
N THR A 140 0.09 -14.16 -12.33
CA THR A 140 1.05 -13.79 -13.37
C THR A 140 2.02 -12.74 -12.84
N ARG A 141 3.31 -12.93 -13.11
CA ARG A 141 4.34 -11.92 -12.80
C ARG A 141 4.60 -11.05 -14.02
N GLN A 142 4.81 -9.76 -13.79
CA GLN A 142 5.28 -8.86 -14.83
C GLN A 142 6.63 -9.32 -15.38
N LYS A 143 6.81 -9.19 -16.69
CA LYS A 143 8.11 -9.45 -17.33
C LYS A 143 9.16 -8.46 -16.80
N PRO A 144 10.45 -8.84 -16.70
CA PRO A 144 11.53 -7.93 -16.30
C PRO A 144 11.51 -6.58 -17.05
N ALA A 145 11.39 -6.63 -18.38
CA ALA A 145 11.33 -5.44 -19.23
C ALA A 145 10.16 -4.49 -18.90
N THR A 146 9.04 -5.01 -18.36
CA THR A 146 7.93 -4.16 -17.89
C THR A 146 8.34 -3.41 -16.63
N ILE A 147 8.88 -4.11 -15.63
CA ILE A 147 9.29 -3.48 -14.36
C ILE A 147 10.37 -2.43 -14.63
N GLU A 148 11.35 -2.73 -15.49
CA GLU A 148 12.40 -1.79 -15.88
C GLU A 148 11.86 -0.57 -16.62
N ARG A 149 10.88 -0.74 -17.51
CA ARG A 149 10.22 0.38 -18.20
C ARG A 149 9.51 1.30 -17.21
N TRP A 150 8.82 0.72 -16.24
CA TRP A 150 8.14 1.45 -15.17
C TRP A 150 9.12 2.19 -14.26
N LEU A 151 10.23 1.56 -13.89
CA LEU A 151 11.29 2.20 -13.10
C LEU A 151 11.90 3.39 -13.83
N ARG A 152 12.24 3.22 -15.12
CA ARG A 152 12.73 4.33 -15.95
C ARG A 152 11.71 5.47 -16.04
N ALA A 153 10.43 5.16 -16.19
CA ALA A 153 9.38 6.17 -16.26
C ALA A 153 9.19 6.91 -14.93
N ALA A 154 9.24 6.19 -13.81
CA ALA A 154 9.17 6.79 -12.48
C ALA A 154 10.34 7.78 -12.27
N ARG A 155 11.57 7.35 -12.55
CA ARG A 155 12.78 8.20 -12.44
C ARG A 155 12.70 9.44 -13.33
N ARG A 156 12.28 9.30 -14.60
CA ARG A 156 12.11 10.45 -15.51
C ARG A 156 11.08 11.47 -15.03
N ASN A 157 10.11 11.04 -14.23
CA ASN A 157 9.01 11.87 -13.75
C ASN A 157 9.13 12.25 -12.27
N ASP A 158 10.34 12.17 -11.69
CA ASP A 158 10.63 12.45 -10.28
C ASP A 158 9.71 11.69 -9.30
N ALA A 159 9.32 10.48 -9.68
CA ALA A 159 8.47 9.58 -8.90
C ALA A 159 9.25 8.35 -8.43
N LEU A 160 8.78 7.76 -7.34
CA LEU A 160 9.22 6.46 -6.86
C LEU A 160 8.50 5.34 -7.64
N LEU A 161 9.01 4.11 -7.57
CA LEU A 161 8.28 2.91 -8.01
C LEU A 161 7.90 2.06 -6.79
N MET A 162 6.65 1.63 -6.72
CA MET A 162 6.19 0.58 -5.81
C MET A 162 5.85 -0.66 -6.62
N LEU A 163 6.29 -1.82 -6.12
CA LEU A 163 5.95 -3.12 -6.70
C LEU A 163 4.90 -3.76 -5.83
N ASP A 164 3.68 -3.83 -6.34
CA ASP A 164 2.51 -4.40 -5.69
C ASP A 164 2.40 -5.90 -6.01
N ILE A 165 2.02 -6.68 -4.99
CA ILE A 165 1.94 -8.14 -5.05
C ILE A 165 0.53 -8.59 -4.71
N GLN A 166 -0.12 -9.16 -5.70
CA GLN A 166 -1.33 -9.97 -5.60
C GLN A 166 -0.93 -11.43 -5.79
N PRO A 167 -0.68 -12.20 -4.71
CA PRO A 167 0.10 -13.43 -4.81
C PRO A 167 -0.70 -14.63 -5.36
N GLY A 168 -2.03 -14.53 -5.45
CA GLY A 168 -2.88 -15.68 -5.77
C GLY A 168 -2.68 -16.80 -4.75
N GLY A 169 -2.49 -18.03 -5.22
CA GLY A 169 -2.13 -19.19 -4.41
C GLY A 169 -0.66 -19.26 -3.96
N SER A 170 0.19 -18.30 -4.35
CA SER A 170 1.57 -18.17 -3.86
C SER A 170 1.62 -17.54 -2.47
N ASN A 171 2.81 -17.17 -1.99
CA ASN A 171 2.98 -16.44 -0.73
C ASN A 171 3.83 -15.15 -0.91
N PHE A 172 3.66 -14.18 -0.01
CA PHE A 172 4.36 -12.90 -0.10
C PHE A 172 5.86 -13.05 0.02
N VAL A 173 6.32 -14.04 0.79
CA VAL A 173 7.71 -14.33 1.04
C VAL A 173 8.46 -14.72 -0.25
N ASP A 174 7.83 -15.51 -1.12
CA ASP A 174 8.37 -15.98 -2.39
C ASP A 174 8.18 -14.98 -3.52
N GLU A 175 7.02 -14.32 -3.60
CA GLU A 175 6.78 -13.25 -4.58
C GLU A 175 7.71 -12.05 -4.33
N THR A 176 7.93 -11.67 -3.07
CA THR A 176 8.91 -10.63 -2.70
C THR A 176 10.32 -11.03 -3.10
N ARG A 177 10.71 -12.30 -2.93
CA ARG A 177 12.03 -12.81 -3.35
C ARG A 177 12.22 -12.69 -4.86
N ALA A 178 11.19 -12.98 -5.65
CA ALA A 178 11.24 -12.85 -7.11
C ALA A 178 11.53 -11.41 -7.58
N LEU A 179 11.22 -10.41 -6.73
CA LEU A 179 11.42 -8.99 -7.02
C LEU A 179 12.71 -8.41 -6.43
N TYR A 180 13.56 -9.20 -5.76
CA TYR A 180 14.79 -8.71 -5.12
C TYR A 180 15.75 -7.98 -6.05
N ARG A 181 15.76 -8.31 -7.35
CA ARG A 181 16.56 -7.58 -8.33
C ARG A 181 16.24 -6.08 -8.30
N TRP A 182 14.95 -5.72 -8.37
CA TRP A 182 14.52 -4.32 -8.38
C TRP A 182 14.40 -3.73 -6.99
N LEU A 183 14.05 -4.53 -5.97
CA LEU A 183 14.06 -4.04 -4.58
C LEU A 183 15.46 -3.67 -4.08
N LYS A 184 16.55 -4.01 -4.80
CA LYS A 184 17.89 -3.46 -4.52
C LYS A 184 18.07 -2.01 -4.97
N GLU A 185 17.17 -1.46 -5.78
CA GLU A 185 17.21 -0.06 -6.15
C GLU A 185 16.71 0.82 -4.99
N PRO A 186 17.31 1.99 -4.75
CA PRO A 186 17.01 2.83 -3.59
C PRO A 186 15.62 3.47 -3.63
N ASP A 187 15.05 3.65 -4.83
CA ASP A 187 13.77 4.29 -5.15
C ASP A 187 12.66 3.30 -5.51
N VAL A 188 12.86 2.01 -5.21
CA VAL A 188 11.88 0.93 -5.40
C VAL A 188 11.36 0.42 -4.04
N HIS A 189 10.04 0.38 -3.93
CA HIS A 189 9.26 0.06 -2.73
C HIS A 189 8.33 -1.15 -2.97
N LEU A 190 7.58 -1.55 -1.94
CA LEU A 190 6.78 -2.77 -1.95
C LEU A 190 5.35 -2.49 -1.47
N ALA A 191 4.37 -3.06 -2.15
CA ALA A 191 3.01 -3.20 -1.66
C ALA A 191 2.61 -4.68 -1.60
N LEU A 192 1.76 -5.03 -0.64
CA LEU A 192 1.27 -6.37 -0.40
C LEU A 192 -0.26 -6.32 -0.32
N ASP A 193 -0.94 -7.20 -1.05
CA ASP A 193 -2.40 -7.21 -1.15
C ASP A 193 -2.98 -8.50 -0.55
N PRO A 194 -3.23 -8.55 0.77
CA PRO A 194 -3.74 -9.74 1.43
C PRO A 194 -5.07 -10.24 0.87
N GLU A 195 -5.95 -9.40 0.30
CA GLU A 195 -7.22 -9.89 -0.25
C GLU A 195 -7.01 -10.89 -1.40
N TRP A 196 -5.86 -10.81 -2.08
CA TRP A 196 -5.51 -11.69 -3.20
C TRP A 196 -4.63 -12.86 -2.77
N ARG A 197 -4.39 -13.00 -1.46
CA ARG A 197 -3.71 -14.16 -0.91
C ARG A 197 -4.68 -15.30 -0.66
N MET A 198 -4.72 -16.20 -1.62
CA MET A 198 -5.62 -17.35 -1.64
C MET A 198 -4.97 -18.58 -0.99
N ARG A 199 -5.84 -19.44 -0.47
CA ARG A 199 -5.47 -20.81 -0.13
C ARG A 199 -5.19 -21.59 -1.42
N PRO A 200 -4.35 -22.65 -1.38
CA PRO A 200 -4.11 -23.50 -2.55
C PRO A 200 -5.42 -23.98 -3.18
N GLY A 201 -5.52 -23.87 -4.50
CA GLY A 201 -6.70 -24.28 -5.28
C GLY A 201 -7.92 -23.34 -5.20
N VAL A 202 -7.85 -22.25 -4.44
CA VAL A 202 -8.94 -21.27 -4.37
C VAL A 202 -8.68 -20.15 -5.38
N ALA A 203 -9.66 -19.94 -6.27
CA ALA A 203 -9.57 -18.90 -7.29
C ALA A 203 -9.67 -17.49 -6.68
N PRO A 204 -8.78 -16.55 -7.03
CA PRO A 204 -8.88 -15.15 -6.65
C PRO A 204 -10.26 -14.54 -6.95
N GLY A 205 -10.79 -13.80 -5.97
CA GLY A 205 -12.10 -13.14 -6.06
C GLY A 205 -13.30 -14.00 -5.66
N SER A 206 -13.12 -15.30 -5.35
CA SER A 206 -14.21 -16.13 -4.79
C SER A 206 -14.40 -15.92 -3.28
N GLU A 207 -13.35 -15.55 -2.58
CA GLU A 207 -13.34 -15.16 -1.17
C GLU A 207 -12.28 -14.07 -0.94
N ILE A 208 -12.35 -13.38 0.19
CA ILE A 208 -11.31 -12.41 0.58
C ILE A 208 -10.16 -13.18 1.22
N GLY A 209 -8.98 -13.07 0.64
CA GLY A 209 -7.74 -13.64 1.16
C GLY A 209 -7.27 -13.02 2.48
N TYR A 210 -6.20 -13.59 3.03
CA TYR A 210 -5.55 -13.05 4.22
C TYR A 210 -4.08 -13.43 4.31
N VAL A 211 -3.34 -12.70 5.15
CA VAL A 211 -1.97 -13.02 5.54
C VAL A 211 -1.88 -13.27 7.04
N SER A 212 -1.10 -14.26 7.44
CA SER A 212 -0.79 -14.51 8.85
C SER A 212 0.26 -13.52 9.37
N HIS A 213 0.29 -13.27 10.68
CA HIS A 213 1.37 -12.48 11.29
C HIS A 213 2.75 -13.06 10.94
N GLY A 214 2.89 -14.41 10.92
CA GLY A 214 4.17 -15.09 10.73
C GLY A 214 4.71 -14.84 9.33
N GLU A 215 3.87 -14.96 8.32
CA GLU A 215 4.28 -14.71 6.95
C GLU A 215 4.59 -13.23 6.69
N LEU A 216 3.72 -12.33 7.18
CA LEU A 216 3.97 -10.90 7.05
C LEU A 216 5.29 -10.50 7.73
N GLN A 217 5.55 -11.01 8.94
CA GLN A 217 6.80 -10.76 9.67
C GLN A 217 8.00 -11.25 8.87
N VAL A 218 7.99 -12.50 8.38
CA VAL A 218 9.10 -13.05 7.57
C VAL A 218 9.31 -12.23 6.30
N THR A 219 8.25 -11.74 5.66
CA THR A 219 8.34 -10.88 4.47
C THR A 219 9.06 -9.57 4.80
N LEU A 220 8.63 -8.88 5.87
CA LEU A 220 9.25 -7.63 6.33
C LEU A 220 10.71 -7.84 6.75
N ASP A 221 11.01 -8.90 7.50
CA ASP A 221 12.37 -9.19 7.97
C ASP A 221 13.33 -9.45 6.80
N ARG A 222 12.84 -10.10 5.74
CA ARG A 222 13.63 -10.31 4.53
C ARG A 222 13.92 -9.02 3.77
N VAL A 223 12.94 -8.12 3.66
CA VAL A 223 13.13 -6.79 3.06
C VAL A 223 14.12 -5.97 3.91
N ALA A 224 14.00 -6.01 5.24
CA ALA A 224 14.93 -5.35 6.15
C ALA A 224 16.35 -5.91 6.02
N GLY A 225 16.49 -7.23 5.90
CA GLY A 225 17.76 -7.88 5.63
C GLY A 225 18.36 -7.46 4.28
N LEU A 226 17.53 -7.28 3.24
CA LEU A 226 17.97 -6.76 1.95
C LEU A 226 18.49 -5.32 2.09
N ILE A 227 17.76 -4.46 2.78
CA ILE A 227 18.16 -3.07 3.06
C ILE A 227 19.52 -3.04 3.77
N LYS A 228 19.70 -3.83 4.83
CA LYS A 228 20.96 -3.90 5.57
C LYS A 228 22.12 -4.39 4.69
N ARG A 229 21.94 -5.50 3.96
CA ARG A 229 23.01 -6.12 3.16
C ARG A 229 23.43 -5.25 1.98
N ALA A 230 22.48 -4.58 1.34
CA ALA A 230 22.75 -3.71 0.20
C ALA A 230 22.92 -2.23 0.58
N GLN A 231 22.98 -1.92 1.90
CA GLN A 231 23.14 -0.57 2.44
C GLN A 231 22.17 0.45 1.81
N LEU A 232 20.91 0.05 1.68
CA LEU A 232 19.87 0.84 1.01
C LEU A 232 19.29 1.90 1.94
N PRO A 233 18.71 2.98 1.39
CA PRO A 233 17.84 3.85 2.19
C PRO A 233 16.61 3.06 2.69
N PRO A 234 15.86 3.62 3.65
CA PRO A 234 14.62 3.00 4.11
C PRO A 234 13.64 2.76 2.96
N LYS A 235 12.86 1.68 3.06
CA LYS A 235 11.81 1.36 2.09
C LYS A 235 10.42 1.53 2.69
N LEU A 236 9.54 2.16 1.93
CA LEU A 236 8.11 2.06 2.12
C LEU A 236 7.64 0.62 1.87
N VAL A 237 6.87 0.07 2.81
CA VAL A 237 6.10 -1.16 2.62
C VAL A 237 4.65 -0.86 2.95
N VAL A 238 3.78 -0.94 1.95
CA VAL A 238 2.33 -0.79 2.09
C VAL A 238 1.70 -2.17 2.20
N VAL A 239 0.76 -2.34 3.12
CA VAL A 239 -0.07 -3.55 3.20
C VAL A 239 -1.53 -3.12 3.14
N HIS A 240 -2.26 -3.57 2.12
CA HIS A 240 -3.66 -3.20 1.95
C HIS A 240 -4.56 -3.96 2.93
N ARG A 241 -5.65 -3.31 3.35
CA ARG A 241 -6.64 -3.87 4.28
C ARG A 241 -7.95 -3.11 4.22
N PHE A 242 -9.08 -3.79 4.16
CA PHE A 242 -10.39 -3.17 4.39
C PHE A 242 -11.30 -3.95 5.36
N THR A 243 -10.92 -5.18 5.73
CA THR A 243 -11.57 -5.94 6.80
C THR A 243 -10.58 -6.29 7.91
N ASP A 244 -11.06 -6.71 9.09
CA ASP A 244 -10.17 -7.12 10.18
C ASP A 244 -9.50 -8.47 9.93
N GLY A 245 -10.14 -9.32 9.12
CA GLY A 245 -9.68 -10.67 8.84
C GLY A 245 -8.48 -10.78 7.90
N MET A 246 -8.16 -9.73 7.14
CA MET A 246 -7.12 -9.77 6.09
C MET A 246 -5.70 -9.84 6.63
N ILE A 247 -5.44 -9.31 7.83
CA ILE A 247 -4.13 -9.40 8.48
C ILE A 247 -4.33 -9.98 9.87
N LYS A 248 -4.02 -11.27 10.04
CA LYS A 248 -4.17 -11.94 11.33
C LYS A 248 -3.12 -11.43 12.31
N ASP A 249 -3.56 -11.03 13.50
CA ASP A 249 -2.70 -10.58 14.59
C ASP A 249 -1.71 -9.46 14.23
N LEU A 250 -2.17 -8.42 13.50
CA LEU A 250 -1.32 -7.27 13.12
C LEU A 250 -0.55 -6.66 14.31
N ALA A 251 -1.13 -6.67 15.52
CA ALA A 251 -0.48 -6.17 16.74
C ALA A 251 0.81 -6.94 17.12
N LYS A 252 0.97 -8.18 16.65
CA LYS A 252 2.20 -8.98 16.86
C LYS A 252 3.27 -8.70 15.80
N VAL A 253 2.92 -8.04 14.69
CA VAL A 253 3.84 -7.74 13.59
C VAL A 253 4.69 -6.53 13.94
N LYS A 254 6.00 -6.73 14.06
CA LYS A 254 6.98 -5.70 14.32
C LYS A 254 7.50 -5.15 13.00
N VAL A 255 7.40 -3.84 12.81
CA VAL A 255 8.01 -3.17 11.66
C VAL A 255 9.53 -3.05 11.90
N PRO A 256 10.38 -3.72 11.10
CA PRO A 256 11.83 -3.67 11.29
C PRO A 256 12.45 -2.30 10.99
N LYS A 257 13.63 -2.05 11.55
CA LYS A 257 14.43 -0.85 11.21
C LYS A 257 14.72 -0.81 9.71
N GLY A 258 14.56 0.37 9.11
CA GLY A 258 14.70 0.57 7.67
C GLY A 258 13.40 0.38 6.88
N ILE A 259 12.31 -0.09 7.51
CA ILE A 259 11.00 -0.15 6.87
C ILE A 259 10.10 0.97 7.40
N ILE A 260 9.46 1.66 6.46
CA ILE A 260 8.33 2.56 6.74
C ILE A 260 7.05 1.78 6.45
N GLY A 261 6.46 1.20 7.49
CA GLY A 261 5.25 0.38 7.39
C GLY A 261 3.98 1.21 7.31
N VAL A 262 3.14 0.93 6.32
CA VAL A 262 1.83 1.57 6.11
C VAL A 262 0.75 0.52 5.98
N ILE A 263 -0.37 0.69 6.70
CA ILE A 263 -1.60 -0.05 6.44
C ILE A 263 -2.52 0.84 5.61
N SER A 264 -2.76 0.47 4.36
CA SER A 264 -3.60 1.23 3.43
C SER A 264 -5.03 0.71 3.47
N ILE A 265 -5.99 1.59 3.73
CA ILE A 265 -7.41 1.22 3.69
C ILE A 265 -7.88 1.18 2.24
N ASP A 266 -8.13 -0.03 1.74
CA ASP A 266 -8.30 -0.33 0.31
C ASP A 266 -9.68 -0.90 -0.07
N GLY A 267 -10.74 -0.44 0.61
CA GLY A 267 -12.10 -0.87 0.29
C GLY A 267 -12.68 -0.05 -0.85
N VAL A 268 -13.35 -0.70 -1.80
CA VAL A 268 -14.22 -0.05 -2.79
C VAL A 268 -15.57 0.25 -2.13
N GLY A 269 -16.19 1.38 -2.45
CA GLY A 269 -17.57 1.62 -2.06
C GLY A 269 -17.94 3.08 -1.93
N VAL A 270 -19.10 3.32 -1.32
CA VAL A 270 -19.58 4.69 -1.09
C VAL A 270 -18.70 5.42 -0.08
N LYS A 271 -18.65 6.76 -0.20
CA LYS A 271 -17.81 7.60 0.67
C LYS A 271 -18.01 7.33 2.16
N ALA A 272 -19.25 7.14 2.59
CA ALA A 272 -19.60 6.92 4.00
C ALA A 272 -18.96 5.63 4.55
N GLU A 273 -19.00 4.54 3.80
CA GLU A 273 -18.41 3.24 4.19
C GLU A 273 -16.89 3.29 4.23
N LYS A 274 -16.26 3.96 3.25
CA LYS A 274 -14.81 4.16 3.24
C LYS A 274 -14.36 4.99 4.46
N ILE A 275 -15.09 6.06 4.78
CA ILE A 275 -14.83 6.88 5.97
C ILE A 275 -15.03 6.06 7.26
N ALA A 276 -16.11 5.28 7.34
CA ALA A 276 -16.39 4.43 8.50
C ALA A 276 -15.30 3.38 8.72
N THR A 277 -14.89 2.68 7.64
CA THR A 277 -13.79 1.71 7.66
C THR A 277 -12.48 2.36 8.10
N TYR A 278 -12.17 3.54 7.57
CA TYR A 278 -10.97 4.28 7.96
C TYR A 278 -11.00 4.66 9.45
N LYS A 279 -12.11 5.20 9.95
CA LYS A 279 -12.28 5.57 11.37
C LYS A 279 -12.18 4.37 12.30
N ARG A 280 -12.62 3.18 11.85
CA ARG A 280 -12.56 1.94 12.62
C ARG A 280 -11.15 1.36 12.69
N ILE A 281 -10.33 1.51 11.65
CA ILE A 281 -9.01 0.86 11.57
C ILE A 281 -7.86 1.83 11.88
N ALA A 282 -7.82 3.00 11.23
CA ALA A 282 -6.65 3.87 11.22
C ALA A 282 -6.21 4.39 12.61
N PRO A 283 -7.11 4.80 13.52
CA PRO A 283 -6.72 5.25 14.87
C PRO A 283 -6.15 4.14 15.76
N HIS A 284 -6.48 2.87 15.47
CA HIS A 284 -6.13 1.72 16.29
C HIS A 284 -4.94 0.92 15.73
N LEU A 285 -4.25 1.45 14.72
CA LEU A 285 -3.07 0.80 14.18
C LEU A 285 -1.95 0.74 15.23
N PRO A 286 -1.33 -0.43 15.45
CA PRO A 286 -0.22 -0.56 16.38
C PRO A 286 0.97 0.26 15.88
N LYS A 287 1.59 1.07 16.75
CA LYS A 287 2.83 1.79 16.38
C LYS A 287 3.92 0.77 16.01
N PRO A 288 4.76 1.04 14.99
CA PRO A 288 4.88 2.29 14.25
C PRO A 288 4.09 2.33 12.92
N TRP A 289 3.10 1.45 12.71
CA TRP A 289 2.31 1.45 11.47
C TRP A 289 1.63 2.80 11.25
N ARG A 290 1.72 3.28 10.02
CA ARG A 290 1.10 4.54 9.59
C ARG A 290 -0.17 4.25 8.79
N PRO A 291 -1.18 5.13 8.86
CA PRO A 291 -2.38 4.97 8.07
C PRO A 291 -2.14 5.38 6.60
N GLY A 292 -2.70 4.62 5.68
CA GLY A 292 -2.83 4.94 4.26
C GLY A 292 -4.28 4.83 3.81
N PHE A 293 -4.60 5.37 2.63
CA PHE A 293 -5.95 5.37 2.09
C PHE A 293 -5.92 5.19 0.57
N LYS A 294 -6.74 4.30 0.03
CA LYS A 294 -6.81 4.06 -1.41
C LYS A 294 -8.21 4.35 -1.95
N LEU A 295 -8.24 4.90 -3.16
CA LEU A 295 -9.41 5.40 -3.86
C LEU A 295 -9.46 4.79 -5.26
N PHE A 296 -10.66 4.55 -5.76
CA PHE A 296 -10.88 3.92 -7.05
C PHE A 296 -11.65 4.89 -7.95
N PHE A 297 -11.03 5.40 -9.01
CA PHE A 297 -11.57 6.48 -9.83
C PHE A 297 -12.94 6.12 -10.42
N GLN A 298 -13.07 4.89 -10.94
CA GLN A 298 -14.29 4.45 -11.62
C GLN A 298 -15.26 3.84 -10.62
N GLU A 299 -14.78 2.94 -9.76
CA GLU A 299 -15.62 2.14 -8.86
C GLU A 299 -16.21 2.99 -7.72
N ASP A 300 -15.43 3.85 -7.08
CA ASP A 300 -15.98 4.73 -6.04
C ASP A 300 -16.93 5.76 -6.66
N ALA A 301 -16.63 6.25 -7.87
CA ALA A 301 -17.52 7.16 -8.59
C ALA A 301 -18.86 6.50 -8.93
N ALA A 302 -18.84 5.26 -9.40
CA ALA A 302 -20.03 4.47 -9.71
C ALA A 302 -20.84 4.10 -8.46
N ALA A 303 -20.18 3.81 -7.33
CA ALA A 303 -20.85 3.41 -6.10
C ALA A 303 -21.59 4.56 -5.40
N GLY A 304 -20.95 5.74 -5.30
CA GLY A 304 -21.53 6.86 -4.55
C GLY A 304 -20.66 8.13 -4.56
N GLY A 305 -19.79 8.24 -5.55
CA GLY A 305 -18.87 9.34 -5.75
C GLY A 305 -17.48 9.13 -5.16
N LEU A 306 -16.47 9.60 -5.89
CA LEU A 306 -15.07 9.67 -5.45
C LEU A 306 -14.87 10.74 -4.36
N MET A 307 -14.10 10.44 -3.32
CA MET A 307 -13.69 11.45 -2.32
C MET A 307 -12.66 12.42 -2.92
N SER A 308 -12.87 13.72 -2.72
CA SER A 308 -11.88 14.74 -3.09
C SER A 308 -10.66 14.71 -2.16
N GLY A 309 -9.53 15.25 -2.61
CA GLY A 309 -8.33 15.36 -1.77
C GLY A 309 -8.55 16.14 -0.48
N LYS A 310 -9.44 17.15 -0.48
CA LYS A 310 -9.83 17.88 0.74
C LYS A 310 -10.54 16.96 1.74
N GLN A 311 -11.45 16.09 1.26
CA GLN A 311 -12.16 15.12 2.10
C GLN A 311 -11.22 14.07 2.66
N VAL A 312 -10.29 13.54 1.84
CA VAL A 312 -9.25 12.61 2.33
C VAL A 312 -8.39 13.26 3.40
N MET A 313 -8.01 14.53 3.22
CA MET A 313 -7.20 15.27 4.20
C MET A 313 -7.95 15.70 5.46
N ALA A 314 -9.27 15.53 5.50
CA ALA A 314 -10.10 15.69 6.69
C ALA A 314 -10.19 14.41 7.54
N LEU A 315 -9.75 13.25 7.02
CA LEU A 315 -9.66 12.02 7.80
C LEU A 315 -8.68 12.16 8.97
N GLN A 316 -9.00 11.50 10.08
CA GLN A 316 -8.20 11.47 11.29
C GLN A 316 -7.94 10.01 11.72
N PRO A 317 -6.68 9.61 11.97
CA PRO A 317 -5.45 10.36 11.65
C PRO A 317 -5.31 10.65 10.15
N ARG A 318 -4.60 11.72 9.76
CA ARG A 318 -4.37 12.04 8.34
C ARG A 318 -3.54 10.95 7.65
N PRO A 319 -3.94 10.45 6.48
CA PRO A 319 -3.20 9.40 5.78
C PRO A 319 -1.80 9.89 5.38
N SER A 320 -0.82 9.00 5.53
CA SER A 320 0.57 9.21 5.11
C SER A 320 0.83 8.80 3.67
N VAL A 321 0.02 7.89 3.15
CA VAL A 321 0.02 7.43 1.76
C VAL A 321 -1.41 7.53 1.25
N VAL A 322 -1.58 8.10 0.06
CA VAL A 322 -2.86 8.11 -0.65
C VAL A 322 -2.65 7.51 -2.03
N LEU A 323 -3.31 6.39 -2.31
CA LEU A 323 -3.23 5.73 -3.61
C LEU A 323 -4.54 5.95 -4.37
N TYR A 324 -4.43 6.03 -5.68
CA TYR A 324 -5.57 5.98 -6.58
C TYR A 324 -5.37 4.88 -7.60
N GLU A 325 -6.45 4.18 -7.88
CA GLU A 325 -6.55 3.17 -8.91
C GLU A 325 -7.59 3.58 -9.95
#